data_AF-A0A087HSK0-F1
#
_entry.id   AF-A0A087HSK0-F1
#
_cell.length_a   1.000
_cell.length_b   1.000
_cell.length_c   1.000
_cell.angle_alpha   90.00
_cell.angle_beta   90.00
_cell.angle_gamma   90.00
#
_symmetry.space_group_name_H-M   'P 1'
#
loop_
_entity.id
_entity.type
_entity.pdbx_description
1 polymer ?
#
loop_
_entity_poly.entity_id
_entity_poly.type
_entity_poly.pdbx_seq_one_letter_code
_entity_poly.pdbx_strand_id
1 'polypeptide(L)'
;MFMERRMSLQKSHRKILAAYNFDPRDRPRLLPEPRFFEGDEQMVFLHCTDAQRDSMMTCDGLVCFPEPNWVTVLNPSTRQLRRFRAGPDPESPTESEKCVMGFGRDKVTGSYRVVRMFFDPNFYCEILDVNIGEWLQLNPPPYMVHVGRRDGGRKSVCVNGSIYWLHIWWGVKILALNLHTLEFHDVSVSFPTRWVTFDSKIVNLHDRLAIVNTKTEHERSLEIWSMDAEEEIWTNTYSFSLAGATINPWEQTSFTLVTVSKFGDVLFFDNLKRLFKYYKETDEIRCLSSDICVISPYLENLAPLPSKLGCHSDLDIMTSRCGLLSGSGISKLLKGITFDIVLITLVRCLFKNLWNA
;
A
#
# COMPACT_ATOMS: atom_id res chain seq x y z
N MET A 1 25.63 14.03 7.76
CA MET A 1 24.75 15.08 8.35
C MET A 1 23.50 15.21 7.48
N PHE A 2 22.53 14.30 7.66
CA PHE A 2 21.30 14.19 6.83
C PHE A 2 20.03 13.96 7.69
N MET A 3 20.12 14.16 9.01
CA MET A 3 19.03 13.82 9.95
C MET A 3 18.11 14.98 10.36
N GLU A 4 18.31 16.21 9.87
CA GLU A 4 17.62 17.38 10.44
C GLU A 4 16.49 18.00 9.59
N ARG A 5 16.11 17.41 8.45
CA ARG A 5 14.98 17.93 7.64
C ARG A 5 13.66 17.17 7.77
N ARG A 6 13.48 16.40 8.85
CA ARG A 6 12.19 15.73 9.15
C ARG A 6 11.27 16.49 10.11
N MET A 7 11.66 17.69 10.55
CA MET A 7 10.92 18.46 11.55
C MET A 7 10.48 19.81 10.97
N SER A 8 9.43 19.83 10.15
CA SER A 8 8.50 20.98 9.99
C SER A 8 7.55 20.78 8.81
N LEU A 9 6.65 19.80 8.90
CA LEU A 9 5.36 19.93 8.22
C LEU A 9 4.28 19.85 9.30
N GLN A 10 3.67 21.02 9.50
CA GLN A 10 2.57 21.30 10.41
C GLN A 10 1.45 20.27 10.25
N LYS A 11 0.88 19.83 11.39
CA LYS A 11 -0.36 19.02 11.49
C LYS A 11 -0.49 17.96 10.38
N SER A 12 0.31 16.90 10.42
CA SER A 12 0.15 15.82 9.44
C SER A 12 -1.17 15.09 9.73
N HIS A 13 -2.23 15.47 9.05
CA HIS A 13 -3.44 14.65 8.94
C HIS A 13 -3.04 13.23 8.55
N ARG A 14 -3.68 12.25 9.18
CA ARG A 14 -3.41 10.83 8.90
C ARG A 14 -3.92 10.50 7.52
N LYS A 15 -3.03 10.20 6.59
CA LYS A 15 -3.42 9.89 5.22
C LYS A 15 -3.68 8.40 5.06
N ILE A 16 -4.74 8.05 4.34
CA ILE A 16 -5.13 6.68 4.02
C ILE A 16 -5.19 6.55 2.51
N LEU A 17 -4.53 5.53 1.97
CA LEU A 17 -4.62 5.21 0.55
C LEU A 17 -5.82 4.28 0.36
N ALA A 18 -6.77 4.68 -0.48
CA ALA A 18 -7.98 3.93 -0.79
C ALA A 18 -8.09 3.69 -2.30
N ALA A 19 -8.68 2.56 -2.68
CA ALA A 19 -9.03 2.27 -4.06
C ALA A 19 -10.36 2.96 -4.43
N TYR A 20 -10.45 3.47 -5.65
CA TYR A 20 -11.70 3.93 -6.26
C TYR A 20 -11.97 3.08 -7.50
N ASN A 21 -13.05 2.28 -7.47
CA ASN A 21 -13.41 1.38 -8.57
C ASN A 21 -14.18 2.14 -9.66
N PHE A 22 -13.62 2.16 -10.88
CA PHE A 22 -14.34 2.44 -12.13
C PHE A 22 -13.88 1.42 -13.21
N ASP A 23 -14.53 1.41 -14.38
CA ASP A 23 -14.47 0.40 -15.45
C ASP A 23 -13.09 -0.32 -15.62
N PRO A 24 -13.05 -1.67 -15.70
CA PRO A 24 -11.83 -2.49 -15.82
C PRO A 24 -10.89 -2.16 -16.99
N ARG A 25 -11.26 -1.28 -17.91
CA ARG A 25 -10.41 -0.84 -19.04
C ARG A 25 -9.47 0.32 -18.71
N ASP A 26 -9.63 0.99 -17.57
CA ASP A 26 -8.85 2.17 -17.21
C ASP A 26 -7.64 1.89 -16.30
N ARG A 27 -6.53 2.62 -16.54
CA ARG A 27 -5.26 2.48 -15.80
C ARG A 27 -5.31 3.15 -14.42
N PRO A 28 -4.52 2.69 -13.44
CA PRO A 28 -4.36 3.38 -12.16
C PRO A 28 -3.96 4.86 -12.29
N ARG A 29 -4.73 5.74 -11.66
CA ARG A 29 -4.60 7.20 -11.65
C ARG A 29 -5.03 7.71 -10.28
N LEU A 30 -4.43 8.82 -9.85
CA LEU A 30 -4.87 9.53 -8.65
C LEU A 30 -6.08 10.40 -8.95
N LEU A 31 -7.04 10.43 -8.02
CA LEU A 31 -8.12 11.42 -8.09
C LEU A 31 -7.62 12.80 -7.60
N PRO A 32 -8.16 13.91 -8.15
CA PRO A 32 -7.66 15.25 -7.85
C PRO A 32 -8.00 15.76 -6.45
N GLU A 33 -9.02 15.22 -5.77
CA GLU A 33 -9.52 15.78 -4.51
C GLU A 33 -9.50 14.77 -3.35
N PRO A 34 -8.77 15.08 -2.26
CA PRO A 34 -8.85 14.29 -1.04
C PRO A 34 -10.22 14.47 -0.39
N ARG A 35 -10.78 13.37 0.14
CA ARG A 35 -11.98 13.42 1.00
C ARG A 35 -11.55 13.44 2.47
N PHE A 36 -12.19 14.30 3.25
CA PHE A 36 -12.05 14.36 4.71
C PHE A 36 -13.26 13.69 5.34
N PHE A 37 -13.04 12.92 6.40
CA PHE A 37 -14.10 12.42 7.27
C PHE A 37 -14.29 13.37 8.44
N GLU A 38 -15.31 13.13 9.24
CA GLU A 38 -15.49 13.78 10.55
C GLU A 38 -14.34 13.30 11.49
N GLY A 39 -13.15 13.85 11.28
CA GLY A 39 -11.87 13.42 11.89
C GLY A 39 -10.63 14.02 11.19
N ASP A 40 -9.45 13.79 11.76
CA ASP A 40 -8.14 14.23 11.22
C ASP A 40 -7.63 13.32 10.07
N GLU A 41 -8.44 12.39 9.59
CA GLU A 41 -8.11 11.44 8.53
C GLU A 41 -8.39 12.01 7.13
N GLN A 42 -7.37 11.96 6.27
CA GLN A 42 -7.43 12.37 4.87
C GLN A 42 -7.32 11.15 3.96
N MET A 43 -8.18 11.07 2.93
CA MET A 43 -8.09 10.00 1.94
C MET A 43 -7.39 10.42 0.65
N VAL A 44 -6.54 9.53 0.16
CA VAL A 44 -5.90 9.59 -1.15
C VAL A 44 -6.43 8.43 -1.97
N PHE A 45 -7.00 8.71 -3.14
CA PHE A 45 -7.61 7.67 -3.97
C PHE A 45 -6.69 7.24 -5.10
N LEU A 46 -6.49 5.94 -5.22
CA LEU A 46 -5.84 5.28 -6.34
C LEU A 46 -6.88 4.49 -7.15
N HIS A 47 -6.94 4.70 -8.45
CA HIS A 47 -7.74 3.84 -9.32
C HIS A 47 -7.10 2.45 -9.42
N CYS A 48 -7.83 1.38 -9.16
CA CYS A 48 -7.38 0.01 -9.40
C CYS A 48 -8.57 -0.95 -9.33
N THR A 49 -8.47 -2.10 -9.98
CA THR A 49 -9.49 -3.16 -9.85
C THR A 49 -9.35 -3.89 -8.51
N ASP A 50 -10.41 -4.59 -8.07
CA ASP A 50 -10.35 -5.40 -6.84
C ASP A 50 -9.24 -6.47 -6.92
N ALA A 51 -9.05 -7.11 -8.08
CA ALA A 51 -7.97 -8.08 -8.29
C ALA A 51 -6.57 -7.47 -8.17
N GLN A 52 -6.36 -6.25 -8.69
CA GLN A 52 -5.11 -5.52 -8.53
C GLN A 52 -4.88 -5.13 -7.07
N ARG A 53 -5.92 -4.62 -6.40
CA ARG A 53 -5.86 -4.21 -4.99
C ARG A 53 -5.44 -5.36 -4.07
N ASP A 54 -5.95 -6.55 -4.30
CA ASP A 54 -5.63 -7.71 -3.48
C ASP A 54 -4.17 -8.16 -3.64
N SER A 55 -3.57 -7.87 -4.80
CA SER A 55 -2.17 -8.15 -5.11
C SER A 55 -1.21 -6.99 -4.80
N MET A 56 -1.75 -5.80 -4.47
CA MET A 56 -0.95 -4.60 -4.16
C MET A 56 -0.23 -4.73 -2.82
N MET A 57 1.04 -4.37 -2.84
CA MET A 57 1.92 -4.23 -1.68
C MET A 57 2.34 -2.78 -1.53
N THR A 58 2.57 -2.33 -0.30
CA THR A 58 2.93 -0.92 -0.03
C THR A 58 4.12 -0.85 0.91
N CYS A 59 5.00 0.14 0.69
CA CYS A 59 6.16 0.39 1.54
C CYS A 59 6.55 1.87 1.43
N ASP A 60 6.71 2.56 2.56
CA ASP A 60 7.10 3.98 2.64
C ASP A 60 6.33 4.88 1.64
N GLY A 61 5.00 4.69 1.51
CA GLY A 61 4.18 5.48 0.60
C GLY A 61 4.25 5.09 -0.88
N LEU A 62 5.13 4.17 -1.27
CA LEU A 62 5.15 3.57 -2.60
C LEU A 62 4.18 2.40 -2.68
N VAL A 63 3.63 2.21 -3.87
CA VAL A 63 2.71 1.11 -4.19
C VAL A 63 3.38 0.23 -5.24
N CYS A 64 3.54 -1.06 -4.94
CA CYS A 64 4.01 -2.06 -5.87
C CYS A 64 2.85 -2.99 -6.20
N PHE A 65 2.61 -3.23 -7.49
CA PHE A 65 1.65 -4.23 -7.93
C PHE A 65 2.20 -5.08 -9.07
N PRO A 66 1.97 -6.39 -9.01
CA PRO A 66 2.31 -7.30 -10.08
C PRO A 66 1.29 -7.21 -11.22
N GLU A 67 1.80 -7.30 -12.44
CA GLU A 67 1.08 -7.58 -13.67
C GLU A 67 1.69 -8.87 -14.26
N PRO A 68 0.99 -9.60 -15.15
CA PRO A 68 1.47 -10.89 -15.66
C PRO A 68 2.93 -10.91 -16.10
N ASN A 69 3.39 -9.85 -16.80
CA ASN A 69 4.75 -9.78 -17.36
C ASN A 69 5.57 -8.62 -16.79
N TRP A 70 5.03 -7.89 -15.82
CA TRP A 70 5.63 -6.65 -15.32
C TRP A 70 5.46 -6.52 -13.82
N VAL A 71 6.46 -5.93 -13.18
CA VAL A 71 6.31 -5.38 -11.85
C VAL A 71 6.24 -3.88 -11.98
N THR A 72 5.19 -3.28 -11.44
CA THR A 72 4.97 -1.83 -11.51
C THR A 72 5.09 -1.22 -10.13
N VAL A 73 5.97 -0.21 -10.00
CA VAL A 73 6.15 0.59 -8.78
C VAL A 73 5.69 2.01 -9.06
N LEU A 74 4.70 2.46 -8.29
CA LEU A 74 4.11 3.78 -8.34
C LEU A 74 4.47 4.55 -7.07
N ASN A 75 4.96 5.77 -7.25
CA ASN A 75 4.95 6.79 -6.21
C ASN A 75 3.73 7.69 -6.41
N PRO A 76 2.68 7.59 -5.58
CA PRO A 76 1.51 8.44 -5.74
C PRO A 76 1.82 9.92 -5.46
N SER A 77 2.70 10.25 -4.51
CA SER A 77 3.01 11.66 -4.18
C SER A 77 3.68 12.39 -5.35
N THR A 78 4.60 11.73 -6.05
CA THR A 78 5.34 12.31 -7.17
C THR A 78 4.74 11.96 -8.54
N ARG A 79 3.73 11.08 -8.58
CA ARG A 79 3.11 10.53 -9.80
C ARG A 79 4.10 9.83 -10.73
N GLN A 80 5.22 9.36 -10.18
CA GLN A 80 6.21 8.61 -10.94
C GLN A 80 5.85 7.13 -10.96
N LEU A 81 5.94 6.53 -12.14
CA LEU A 81 5.66 5.12 -12.38
C LEU A 81 6.89 4.48 -13.02
N ARG A 82 7.35 3.35 -12.48
CA ARG A 82 8.37 2.51 -13.11
C ARG A 82 7.82 1.12 -13.34
N ARG A 83 8.09 0.59 -14.53
CA ARG A 83 7.75 -0.78 -14.92
C ARG A 83 9.04 -1.54 -15.14
N PHE A 84 9.10 -2.73 -14.61
CA PHE A 84 10.22 -3.65 -14.74
C PHE A 84 9.68 -4.92 -15.38
N ARG A 85 10.32 -5.39 -16.45
CA ARG A 85 9.94 -6.69 -17.02
C ARG A 85 10.15 -7.73 -15.95
N ALA A 86 9.16 -8.60 -15.75
CA ALA A 86 9.41 -9.88 -15.13
C ALA A 86 10.54 -10.57 -15.92
N GLY A 87 11.43 -11.31 -15.24
CA GLY A 87 12.47 -12.14 -15.89
C GLY A 87 11.94 -13.03 -17.03
N PRO A 88 12.83 -13.73 -17.77
CA PRO A 88 12.46 -14.48 -18.97
C PRO A 88 11.25 -15.38 -18.73
N ASP A 89 10.27 -15.26 -19.64
CA ASP A 89 9.01 -16.00 -19.61
C ASP A 89 9.28 -17.50 -19.36
N PRO A 90 8.57 -18.13 -18.41
CA PRO A 90 8.24 -19.53 -18.59
C PRO A 90 7.46 -19.64 -19.90
N GLU A 91 7.87 -20.52 -20.79
CA GLU A 91 7.25 -20.75 -22.10
C GLU A 91 5.80 -21.26 -21.94
N SER A 92 4.85 -20.38 -21.58
CA SER A 92 3.40 -20.43 -21.79
C SER A 92 2.67 -19.54 -20.78
N PRO A 93 1.68 -18.75 -21.21
CA PRO A 93 0.74 -18.09 -20.32
C PRO A 93 -0.38 -19.08 -19.95
N THR A 94 -0.03 -20.22 -19.34
CA THR A 94 -1.03 -21.03 -18.64
C THR A 94 -1.21 -20.49 -17.24
N GLU A 95 -2.47 -20.35 -16.86
CA GLU A 95 -2.94 -19.72 -15.63
C GLU A 95 -2.10 -20.07 -14.38
N SER A 96 -1.59 -19.03 -13.72
CA SER A 96 -1.09 -19.06 -12.35
C SER A 96 0.21 -19.84 -12.11
N GLU A 97 1.34 -19.30 -12.55
CA GLU A 97 2.54 -19.42 -11.73
C GLU A 97 2.25 -18.73 -10.39
N LYS A 98 1.96 -19.56 -9.38
CA LYS A 98 1.65 -19.12 -8.02
C LYS A 98 2.91 -18.53 -7.39
N CYS A 99 3.28 -17.31 -7.75
CA CYS A 99 4.38 -16.62 -7.09
C CYS A 99 3.89 -15.89 -5.84
N VAL A 100 4.63 -16.03 -4.75
CA VAL A 100 4.45 -15.23 -3.54
C VAL A 100 5.36 -14.01 -3.64
N MET A 101 4.83 -12.83 -3.32
CA MET A 101 5.54 -11.58 -3.52
C MET A 101 5.76 -10.78 -2.25
N GLY A 102 6.86 -10.02 -2.27
CA GLY A 102 7.28 -9.08 -1.25
C GLY A 102 7.60 -7.72 -1.84
N PHE A 103 7.28 -6.65 -1.13
CA PHE A 103 7.80 -5.33 -1.44
C PHE A 103 8.28 -4.65 -0.16
N GLY A 104 9.50 -4.12 -0.19
CA GLY A 104 10.09 -3.48 0.96
C GLY A 104 11.25 -2.57 0.61
N ARG A 105 11.84 -1.97 1.64
CA ARG A 105 12.99 -1.08 1.54
C ARG A 105 14.11 -1.61 2.40
N ASP A 106 15.27 -1.82 1.81
CA ASP A 106 16.50 -2.06 2.57
C ASP A 106 16.81 -0.80 3.39
N LYS A 107 16.82 -0.95 4.72
CA LYS A 107 17.04 0.16 5.65
C LYS A 107 18.48 0.70 5.58
N VAL A 108 19.45 -0.12 5.18
CA VAL A 108 20.87 0.23 5.13
C VAL A 108 21.17 1.03 3.87
N THR A 109 20.83 0.49 2.70
CA THR A 109 21.08 1.18 1.41
C THR A 109 20.01 2.20 1.06
N GLY A 110 18.82 2.08 1.65
CA GLY A 110 17.63 2.84 1.28
C GLY A 110 16.95 2.36 0.00
N SER A 111 17.46 1.30 -0.64
CA SER A 111 16.92 0.78 -1.89
C SER A 111 15.60 0.04 -1.71
N TYR A 112 14.64 0.33 -2.59
CA TYR A 112 13.40 -0.43 -2.67
C TYR A 112 13.63 -1.72 -3.43
N ARG A 113 13.07 -2.82 -2.92
CA ARG A 113 13.24 -4.15 -3.48
C ARG A 113 11.92 -4.89 -3.58
N VAL A 114 11.75 -5.61 -4.68
CA VAL A 114 10.60 -6.50 -4.91
C VAL A 114 11.10 -7.93 -4.95
N VAL A 115 10.47 -8.82 -4.19
CA VAL A 115 10.83 -10.23 -4.07
C VAL A 115 9.74 -11.08 -4.70
N ARG A 116 10.13 -12.10 -5.45
CA ARG A 116 9.22 -13.10 -6.02
C ARG A 116 9.73 -14.50 -5.67
N MET A 117 8.84 -15.33 -5.16
CA MET A 117 9.12 -16.73 -4.84
C MET A 117 8.19 -17.61 -5.67
N PHE A 118 8.78 -18.49 -6.46
CA PHE A 118 8.07 -19.46 -7.29
C PHE A 118 8.24 -20.84 -6.68
N PHE A 119 7.17 -21.62 -6.63
CA PHE A 119 7.18 -22.93 -5.95
C PHE A 119 6.82 -24.11 -6.88
N ASP A 120 6.26 -23.83 -8.07
CA ASP A 120 5.71 -24.83 -8.98
C ASP A 120 5.91 -24.35 -10.42
N PRO A 121 6.53 -25.12 -11.33
CA PRO A 121 7.15 -26.45 -11.10
C PRO A 121 8.54 -26.37 -10.45
N ASN A 122 9.19 -25.21 -10.49
CA ASN A 122 10.54 -25.03 -10.00
C ASN A 122 10.56 -24.12 -8.77
N PHE A 123 11.34 -24.50 -7.77
CA PHE A 123 11.52 -23.70 -6.57
C PHE A 123 12.67 -22.71 -6.77
N TYR A 124 12.35 -21.44 -7.00
CA TYR A 124 13.36 -20.39 -7.10
C TYR A 124 12.85 -19.05 -6.57
N CYS A 125 13.78 -18.17 -6.25
CA CYS A 125 13.52 -16.85 -5.69
C CYS A 125 14.29 -15.80 -6.48
N GLU A 126 13.68 -14.65 -6.70
CA GLU A 126 14.31 -13.52 -7.36
C GLU A 126 14.01 -12.23 -6.61
N ILE A 127 14.95 -11.29 -6.67
CA ILE A 127 14.82 -9.95 -6.12
C ILE A 127 15.15 -8.90 -7.16
N LEU A 128 14.28 -7.92 -7.31
CA LEU A 128 14.46 -6.74 -8.13
C LEU A 128 14.94 -5.60 -7.24
N ASP A 129 16.08 -4.99 -7.57
CA ASP A 129 16.41 -3.68 -7.03
C ASP A 129 15.70 -2.60 -7.88
N VAL A 130 14.75 -1.89 -7.28
CA VAL A 130 13.92 -0.89 -7.99
C VAL A 130 14.75 0.29 -8.44
N ASN A 131 15.84 0.63 -7.75
CA ASN A 131 16.68 1.75 -8.13
C ASN A 131 17.45 1.42 -9.41
N ILE A 132 18.08 0.25 -9.44
CA ILE A 132 18.91 -0.22 -10.55
C ILE A 132 18.05 -0.73 -11.72
N GLY A 133 16.96 -1.42 -11.39
CA GLY A 133 16.06 -2.07 -12.34
C GLY A 133 16.53 -3.44 -12.82
N GLU A 134 17.34 -4.13 -12.02
CA GLU A 134 17.91 -5.44 -12.34
C GLU A 134 17.39 -6.51 -11.39
N TRP A 135 17.10 -7.68 -11.95
CA TRP A 135 16.71 -8.88 -11.21
C TRP A 135 17.95 -9.69 -10.85
N LEU A 136 18.00 -10.15 -9.61
CA LEU A 136 19.00 -11.07 -9.10
C LEU A 136 18.30 -12.33 -8.59
N GLN A 137 18.80 -13.50 -9.02
CA GLN A 137 18.34 -14.77 -8.47
C GLN A 137 18.92 -14.97 -7.07
N LEU A 138 18.06 -15.37 -6.14
CA LEU A 138 18.40 -15.72 -4.76
C LEU A 138 18.24 -17.21 -4.51
N ASN A 139 18.84 -17.68 -3.42
CA ASN A 139 18.51 -18.99 -2.88
C ASN A 139 17.02 -19.02 -2.53
N PRO A 140 16.28 -20.09 -2.87
CA PRO A 140 14.89 -20.21 -2.50
C PRO A 140 14.74 -20.28 -0.96
N PRO A 141 13.58 -19.88 -0.41
CA PRO A 141 13.30 -20.06 1.01
C PRO A 141 13.34 -21.55 1.40
N PRO A 142 13.47 -21.89 2.69
CA PRO A 142 13.61 -23.28 3.14
C PRO A 142 12.35 -24.13 2.90
N TYR A 143 11.18 -23.52 2.66
CA TYR A 143 9.92 -24.21 2.45
C TYR A 143 8.92 -23.36 1.66
N MET A 144 7.86 -24.01 1.16
CA MET A 144 6.77 -23.34 0.46
C MET A 144 5.93 -22.47 1.41
N VAL A 145 5.78 -21.19 1.07
CA VAL A 145 4.93 -20.27 1.82
C VAL A 145 3.52 -20.31 1.25
N HIS A 146 2.60 -20.95 1.99
CA HIS A 146 1.18 -20.97 1.61
C HIS A 146 0.48 -19.67 1.98
N VAL A 147 0.41 -18.76 1.02
CA VAL A 147 -0.46 -17.59 1.04
C VAL A 147 -1.80 -18.03 0.44
N GLY A 148 -2.82 -18.26 1.28
CA GLY A 148 -4.06 -18.96 0.92
C GLY A 148 -4.76 -18.46 -0.35
N ARG A 149 -5.41 -19.40 -1.07
CA ARG A 149 -6.08 -19.16 -2.37
C ARG A 149 -7.51 -18.61 -2.30
N ARG A 150 -8.17 -18.60 -1.13
CA ARG A 150 -9.63 -18.42 -1.09
C ARG A 150 -10.14 -17.01 -0.81
N ASP A 151 -9.39 -16.13 -0.16
CA ASP A 151 -9.84 -14.75 0.07
C ASP A 151 -8.63 -13.81 0.19
N GLY A 152 -8.51 -12.84 -0.73
CA GLY A 152 -7.62 -11.67 -0.64
C GLY A 152 -6.22 -11.94 -0.08
N GLY A 153 -5.43 -12.75 -0.80
CA GLY A 153 -4.12 -13.31 -0.44
C GLY A 153 -3.36 -12.57 0.68
N ARG A 154 -2.98 -13.29 1.74
CA ARG A 154 -2.24 -12.74 2.88
C ARG A 154 -1.03 -11.95 2.38
N LYS A 155 -1.06 -10.64 2.60
CA LYS A 155 -0.06 -9.73 2.09
C LYS A 155 1.24 -9.87 2.88
N SER A 156 2.34 -9.71 2.19
CA SER A 156 3.63 -9.49 2.81
C SER A 156 3.66 -8.11 3.46
N VAL A 157 4.55 -7.94 4.43
CA VAL A 157 4.77 -6.66 5.09
C VAL A 157 6.26 -6.36 5.22
N CYS A 158 6.65 -5.12 4.94
CA CYS A 158 8.01 -4.65 5.18
C CYS A 158 8.09 -3.97 6.55
N VAL A 159 8.98 -4.46 7.41
CA VAL A 159 9.25 -3.90 8.74
C VAL A 159 10.76 -3.86 8.96
N ASN A 160 11.29 -2.71 9.35
CA ASN A 160 12.69 -2.54 9.75
C ASN A 160 13.76 -3.08 8.75
N GLY A 161 13.48 -3.07 7.45
CA GLY A 161 14.41 -3.57 6.42
C GLY A 161 14.24 -5.05 6.08
N SER A 162 13.26 -5.73 6.64
CA SER A 162 12.93 -7.12 6.33
C SER A 162 11.50 -7.24 5.77
N ILE A 163 11.28 -8.21 4.90
CA ILE A 163 9.94 -8.57 4.42
C ILE A 163 9.49 -9.84 5.13
N TYR A 164 8.24 -9.83 5.61
CA TYR A 164 7.65 -10.93 6.35
C TYR A 164 6.47 -11.53 5.60
N TRP A 165 6.32 -12.85 5.69
CA TRP A 165 5.18 -13.61 5.16
C TRP A 165 4.60 -14.54 6.24
N LEU A 166 3.28 -14.53 6.38
CA LEU A 166 2.56 -15.36 7.33
C LEU A 166 2.10 -16.67 6.67
N HIS A 167 2.61 -17.79 7.18
CA HIS A 167 2.25 -19.13 6.75
C HIS A 167 1.34 -19.79 7.80
N ILE A 168 0.12 -20.16 7.38
CA ILE A 168 -0.87 -20.85 8.22
C ILE A 168 -1.38 -22.05 7.41
N TRP A 169 -0.93 -23.25 7.78
CA TRP A 169 -1.45 -24.51 7.23
C TRP A 169 -1.58 -25.59 8.31
N TRP A 170 -0.51 -26.33 8.60
CA TRP A 170 -0.43 -27.33 9.69
C TRP A 170 0.15 -26.76 10.99
N GLY A 171 0.50 -25.48 10.96
CA GLY A 171 1.06 -24.70 12.05
C GLY A 171 1.16 -23.23 11.63
N VAL A 172 1.64 -22.39 12.55
CA VAL A 172 1.89 -20.96 12.30
C VAL A 172 3.39 -20.76 12.17
N LYS A 173 3.83 -20.25 11.03
CA LYS A 173 5.21 -19.82 10.80
C LYS A 173 5.23 -18.44 10.19
N ILE A 174 6.28 -17.70 10.49
CA ILE A 174 6.53 -16.39 9.89
C ILE A 174 7.92 -16.46 9.27
N LEU A 175 7.95 -16.40 7.94
CA LEU A 175 9.19 -16.33 7.18
C LEU A 175 9.59 -14.87 7.05
N ALA A 176 10.85 -14.56 7.32
CA ALA A 176 11.42 -13.24 7.12
C ALA A 176 12.57 -13.31 6.12
N LEU A 177 12.69 -12.30 5.27
CA LEU A 177 13.84 -12.06 4.40
C LEU A 177 14.45 -10.71 4.77
N ASN A 178 15.70 -10.73 5.22
CA ASN A 178 16.46 -9.52 5.44
C ASN A 178 16.86 -8.92 4.09
N LEU A 179 16.42 -7.71 3.78
CA LEU A 179 16.70 -7.10 2.47
C LEU A 179 18.14 -6.66 2.32
N HIS A 180 18.90 -6.50 3.40
CA HIS A 180 20.31 -6.13 3.33
C HIS A 180 21.20 -7.35 3.08
N THR A 181 21.05 -8.39 3.90
CA THR A 181 21.87 -9.62 3.81
C THR A 181 21.36 -10.62 2.77
N LEU A 182 20.09 -10.48 2.35
CA LEU A 182 19.38 -11.39 1.44
C LEU A 182 19.20 -12.80 2.00
N GLU A 183 19.20 -12.92 3.32
CA GLU A 183 19.07 -14.19 4.04
C GLU A 183 17.66 -14.38 4.60
N PHE A 184 17.16 -15.61 4.45
CA PHE A 184 15.91 -16.05 5.06
C PHE A 184 16.14 -16.52 6.49
N HIS A 185 15.20 -16.20 7.37
CA HIS A 185 15.12 -16.78 8.71
C HIS A 185 13.67 -16.99 9.12
N ASP A 186 13.45 -17.96 9.99
CA ASP A 186 12.15 -18.17 10.64
C ASP A 186 12.10 -17.30 11.90
N VAL A 187 11.04 -16.51 12.03
CA VAL A 187 10.80 -15.68 13.22
C VAL A 187 10.22 -16.53 14.33
N SER A 188 10.73 -16.33 15.55
CA SER A 188 10.22 -17.02 16.73
C SER A 188 8.76 -16.66 17.01
N VAL A 189 7.88 -17.66 17.10
CA VAL A 189 6.45 -17.48 17.43
C VAL A 189 6.21 -17.92 18.87
N SER A 190 6.10 -16.95 19.78
CA SER A 190 5.90 -17.18 21.22
C SER A 190 4.48 -16.89 21.73
N PHE A 191 3.58 -16.38 20.87
CA PHE A 191 2.17 -16.23 21.20
C PHE A 191 1.40 -17.56 21.11
N PRO A 192 0.21 -17.69 21.74
CA PRO A 192 -0.59 -18.90 21.68
C PRO A 192 -0.99 -19.23 20.23
N THR A 193 -0.40 -20.25 19.62
CA THR A 193 -0.65 -20.56 18.19
C THR A 193 -2.11 -20.88 17.87
N ARG A 194 -2.87 -21.43 18.84
CA ARG A 194 -4.31 -21.68 18.73
C ARG A 194 -5.15 -20.41 18.54
N TRP A 195 -4.60 -19.24 18.88
CA TRP A 195 -5.25 -17.96 18.68
C TRP A 195 -5.27 -17.55 17.20
N VAL A 196 -4.25 -17.92 16.42
CA VAL A 196 -4.17 -17.52 15.00
C VAL A 196 -5.17 -18.33 14.16
N THR A 197 -5.94 -17.61 13.36
CA THR A 197 -6.94 -18.17 12.44
C THR A 197 -6.52 -17.96 10.99
N PHE A 198 -7.23 -18.59 10.05
CA PHE A 198 -6.96 -18.36 8.62
C PHE A 198 -7.15 -16.89 8.21
N ASP A 199 -7.94 -16.11 8.96
CA ASP A 199 -8.20 -14.69 8.69
C ASP A 199 -7.16 -13.75 9.32
N SER A 200 -6.21 -14.28 10.10
CA SER A 200 -5.15 -13.47 10.69
C SER A 200 -4.24 -12.84 9.64
N LYS A 201 -3.82 -11.59 9.88
CA LYS A 201 -2.99 -10.79 8.97
C LYS A 201 -1.79 -10.21 9.70
N ILE A 202 -0.65 -10.14 9.00
CA ILE A 202 0.52 -9.38 9.45
C ILE A 202 0.45 -7.94 8.97
N VAL A 203 0.88 -7.01 9.80
CA VAL A 203 0.86 -5.56 9.54
C VAL A 203 2.11 -4.90 10.13
N ASN A 204 2.47 -3.74 9.57
CA ASN A 204 3.53 -2.90 10.13
C ASN A 204 2.85 -1.88 11.05
N LEU A 205 3.07 -2.05 12.35
CA LEU A 205 2.54 -1.17 13.38
C LEU A 205 3.67 -0.38 14.02
N HIS A 206 3.86 0.87 13.58
CA HIS A 206 4.91 1.75 14.09
C HIS A 206 6.30 1.13 14.01
N ASP A 207 6.67 0.59 12.84
CA ASP A 207 7.93 -0.10 12.59
C ASP A 207 8.14 -1.37 13.42
N ARG A 208 7.06 -1.94 13.96
CA ARG A 208 7.03 -3.25 14.61
C ARG A 208 6.15 -4.20 13.82
N LEU A 209 6.60 -5.47 13.73
CA LEU A 209 5.79 -6.52 13.13
C LEU A 209 4.64 -6.82 14.08
N ALA A 210 3.41 -6.80 13.58
CA ALA A 210 2.24 -7.15 14.36
C ALA A 210 1.35 -8.13 13.62
N ILE A 211 0.64 -8.97 14.38
CA ILE A 211 -0.40 -9.86 13.89
C ILE A 211 -1.73 -9.37 14.44
N VAL A 212 -2.69 -9.29 13.54
CA VAL A 212 -4.07 -8.92 13.84
C VAL A 212 -4.93 -10.14 13.65
N ASN A 213 -5.74 -10.43 14.65
CA ASN A 213 -6.72 -11.50 14.59
C ASN A 213 -8.08 -10.98 15.07
N THR A 214 -9.14 -11.51 14.45
CA THR A 214 -10.51 -11.28 14.89
C THR A 214 -10.98 -12.52 15.62
N LYS A 215 -11.27 -12.39 16.91
CA LYS A 215 -11.89 -13.47 17.67
C LYS A 215 -13.39 -13.49 17.38
N THR A 216 -13.91 -14.66 17.03
CA THR A 216 -15.33 -14.84 16.70
C THR A 216 -16.12 -15.60 17.78
N GLU A 217 -15.44 -16.13 18.80
CA GLU A 217 -16.06 -16.93 19.86
C GLU A 217 -16.60 -16.05 21.00
N HIS A 218 -17.91 -16.18 21.27
CA HIS A 218 -18.70 -15.56 22.34
C HIS A 218 -18.83 -14.03 22.32
N GLU A 219 -17.72 -13.31 22.17
CA GLU A 219 -17.69 -11.86 22.04
C GLU A 219 -16.68 -11.50 20.96
N ARG A 220 -17.15 -10.80 19.92
CA ARG A 220 -16.26 -10.39 18.83
C ARG A 220 -15.27 -9.38 19.36
N SER A 221 -13.99 -9.69 19.29
CA SER A 221 -12.91 -8.77 19.66
C SER A 221 -11.84 -8.74 18.59
N LEU A 222 -11.16 -7.61 18.49
CA LEU A 222 -9.98 -7.46 17.67
C LEU A 222 -8.77 -7.44 18.60
N GLU A 223 -7.86 -8.39 18.38
CA GLU A 223 -6.64 -8.54 19.16
C GLU A 223 -5.41 -8.30 18.27
N ILE A 224 -4.45 -7.55 18.81
CA ILE A 224 -3.22 -7.17 18.12
C ILE A 224 -2.03 -7.58 18.99
N TRP A 225 -1.22 -8.49 18.45
CA TRP A 225 0.06 -8.86 19.04
C TRP A 225 1.18 -8.19 18.26
N SER A 226 2.09 -7.51 18.95
CA SER A 226 3.29 -6.93 18.32
C SER A 226 4.56 -7.60 18.84
N MET A 227 5.52 -7.70 17.94
CA MET A 227 6.83 -8.27 18.19
C MET A 227 7.80 -7.17 18.58
N ASP A 228 8.52 -7.37 19.68
CA ASP A 228 9.72 -6.62 19.97
C ASP A 228 10.85 -7.04 19.01
N ALA A 229 11.49 -6.07 18.36
CA ALA A 229 12.46 -6.37 17.31
C ALA A 229 13.83 -6.83 17.84
N GLU A 230 14.17 -6.51 19.09
CA GLU A 230 15.47 -6.86 19.68
C GLU A 230 15.44 -8.30 20.21
N GLU A 231 14.35 -8.66 20.87
CA GLU A 231 14.22 -9.95 21.57
C GLU A 231 13.33 -10.97 20.82
N GLU A 232 12.68 -10.57 19.72
CA GLU A 232 11.63 -11.35 19.03
C GLU A 232 10.49 -11.84 19.96
N ILE A 233 10.23 -11.09 21.03
CA ILE A 233 9.19 -11.43 22.00
C ILE A 233 7.86 -10.82 21.56
N TRP A 234 6.82 -11.64 21.55
CA TRP A 234 5.47 -11.21 21.19
C TRP A 234 4.67 -10.78 22.42
N THR A 235 4.02 -9.62 22.32
CA THR A 235 3.18 -9.08 23.39
C THR A 235 1.80 -8.69 22.86
N ASN A 236 0.75 -9.01 23.62
CA ASN A 236 -0.59 -8.50 23.33
C ASN A 236 -0.58 -6.99 23.60
N THR A 237 -0.68 -6.21 22.53
CA THR A 237 -0.52 -4.75 22.58
C THR A 237 -1.87 -4.04 22.65
N TYR A 238 -2.88 -4.59 21.96
CA TYR A 238 -4.22 -4.03 21.94
C TYR A 238 -5.25 -5.16 21.91
N SER A 239 -6.31 -5.00 22.69
CA SER A 239 -7.50 -5.83 22.66
C SER A 239 -8.71 -4.93 22.91
N PHE A 240 -9.71 -4.99 22.04
CA PHE A 240 -10.95 -4.24 22.21
C PHE A 240 -12.14 -5.02 21.66
N SER A 241 -13.30 -4.82 22.30
CA SER A 241 -14.56 -5.46 21.90
C SER A 241 -15.15 -4.76 20.68
N LEU A 242 -15.68 -5.54 19.74
CA LEU A 242 -16.38 -5.07 18.55
C LEU A 242 -17.90 -5.00 18.79
N ALA A 243 -18.38 -5.22 20.02
CA ALA A 243 -19.80 -5.17 20.36
C ALA A 243 -20.47 -3.82 20.04
N GLY A 244 -19.70 -2.72 20.10
CA GLY A 244 -20.19 -1.38 19.75
C GLY A 244 -20.31 -1.10 18.25
N ALA A 245 -19.73 -1.95 17.39
CA ALA A 245 -19.90 -1.81 15.96
C ALA A 245 -21.27 -2.38 15.57
N THR A 246 -22.10 -1.61 14.87
CA THR A 246 -23.42 -2.04 14.37
C THR A 246 -23.28 -3.07 13.24
N ILE A 247 -22.73 -4.22 13.56
CA ILE A 247 -22.38 -5.30 12.64
C ILE A 247 -23.33 -6.45 12.90
N ASN A 248 -23.93 -6.98 11.83
CA ASN A 248 -24.86 -8.07 11.95
C ASN A 248 -24.17 -9.30 12.58
N PRO A 249 -24.74 -9.90 13.65
CA PRO A 249 -24.22 -11.13 14.25
C PRO A 249 -24.10 -12.29 13.26
N TRP A 250 -24.86 -12.29 12.18
CA TRP A 250 -24.85 -13.37 11.17
C TRP A 250 -23.89 -13.11 10.01
N GLU A 251 -23.25 -11.94 9.94
CA GLU A 251 -22.25 -11.63 8.92
C GLU A 251 -20.88 -12.17 9.34
N GLN A 252 -20.29 -13.01 8.49
CA GLN A 252 -18.88 -13.40 8.62
C GLN A 252 -18.00 -12.21 8.21
N THR A 253 -17.66 -11.40 9.21
CA THR A 253 -16.85 -10.19 9.05
C THR A 253 -15.41 -10.45 9.49
N SER A 254 -14.47 -10.18 8.59
CA SER A 254 -13.05 -10.16 8.92
C SER A 254 -12.55 -8.72 8.90
N PHE A 255 -11.77 -8.34 9.91
CA PHE A 255 -11.26 -6.99 10.05
C PHE A 255 -9.79 -6.91 9.70
N THR A 256 -9.41 -5.78 9.12
CA THR A 256 -8.04 -5.45 8.77
C THR A 256 -7.66 -4.15 9.45
N LEU A 257 -6.58 -4.18 10.22
CA LEU A 257 -6.02 -2.99 10.84
C LEU A 257 -5.46 -2.06 9.77
N VAL A 258 -5.78 -0.77 9.88
CA VAL A 258 -5.12 0.29 9.11
C VAL A 258 -3.99 0.85 9.95
N THR A 259 -4.29 1.49 11.07
CA THR A 259 -3.29 2.15 11.91
C THR A 259 -3.81 2.34 13.35
N VAL A 260 -2.91 2.62 14.30
CA VAL A 260 -3.24 2.95 15.68
C VAL A 260 -2.70 4.33 16.02
N SER A 261 -3.48 5.20 16.67
CA SER A 261 -3.11 6.56 17.09
C SER A 261 -2.10 6.56 18.22
N LYS A 262 -1.41 7.69 18.39
CA LYS A 262 -0.54 7.91 19.57
C LYS A 262 -1.33 7.80 20.86
N PHE A 263 -2.62 8.15 20.83
CA PHE A 263 -3.55 8.06 21.95
C PHE A 263 -4.23 6.69 22.05
N GLY A 264 -3.95 5.78 21.10
CA GLY A 264 -4.47 4.42 21.09
C GLY A 264 -5.76 4.22 20.29
N ASP A 265 -6.23 5.23 19.55
CA ASP A 265 -7.40 5.07 18.68
C ASP A 265 -7.07 4.16 17.52
N VAL A 266 -7.95 3.21 17.23
CA VAL A 266 -7.68 2.18 16.23
C VAL A 266 -8.53 2.43 15.01
N LEU A 267 -7.88 2.54 13.85
CA LEU A 267 -8.56 2.62 12.57
C LEU A 267 -8.47 1.26 11.87
N PHE A 268 -9.61 0.68 11.51
CA PHE A 268 -9.72 -0.64 10.92
C PHE A 268 -10.88 -0.71 9.93
N PHE A 269 -10.84 -1.63 8.99
CA PHE A 269 -11.92 -1.83 8.01
C PHE A 269 -12.27 -3.29 7.87
N ASP A 270 -13.47 -3.59 7.41
CA ASP A 270 -13.93 -4.96 7.20
C ASP A 270 -13.94 -5.39 5.72
N ASN A 271 -14.17 -6.68 5.50
CA ASN A 271 -14.36 -7.26 4.19
C ASN A 271 -15.59 -6.71 3.42
N LEU A 272 -16.49 -5.99 4.08
CA LEU A 272 -17.65 -5.32 3.48
C LEU A 272 -17.37 -3.86 3.11
N LYS A 273 -16.11 -3.44 3.08
CA LYS A 273 -15.68 -2.09 2.69
C LYS A 273 -16.15 -1.00 3.67
N ARG A 274 -16.47 -1.37 4.92
CA ARG A 274 -16.81 -0.42 5.99
C ARG A 274 -15.55 -0.04 6.76
N LEU A 275 -15.32 1.26 6.93
CA LEU A 275 -14.21 1.84 7.69
C LEU A 275 -14.70 2.29 9.06
N PHE A 276 -14.03 1.81 10.11
CA PHE A 276 -14.34 2.09 11.50
C PHE A 276 -13.17 2.75 12.22
N LYS A 277 -13.50 3.57 13.20
CA LYS A 277 -12.56 4.14 14.17
C LYS A 277 -13.03 3.83 15.58
N TYR A 278 -12.18 3.15 16.33
CA TYR A 278 -12.32 2.91 17.75
C TYR A 278 -11.61 4.02 18.53
N TYR A 279 -12.34 4.71 19.40
CA TYR A 279 -11.83 5.75 20.28
C TYR A 279 -11.53 5.14 21.64
N LYS A 280 -10.24 5.11 22.01
CA LYS A 280 -9.82 4.44 23.25
C LYS A 280 -10.32 5.17 24.51
N GLU A 281 -10.38 6.50 24.46
CA GLU A 281 -10.80 7.32 25.61
C GLU A 281 -12.27 7.13 25.98
N THR A 282 -13.13 6.96 24.99
CA THR A 282 -14.59 6.82 25.17
C THR A 282 -15.09 5.39 25.05
N ASP A 283 -14.24 4.46 24.65
CA ASP A 283 -14.58 3.06 24.33
C ASP A 283 -15.70 2.95 23.27
N GLU A 284 -15.73 3.89 22.31
CA GLU A 284 -16.74 3.95 21.26
C GLU A 284 -16.18 3.53 19.91
N ILE A 285 -16.97 2.80 19.12
CA ILE A 285 -16.68 2.52 17.70
C ILE A 285 -17.59 3.39 16.84
N ARG A 286 -17.00 4.14 15.91
CA ARG A 286 -17.73 4.94 14.92
C ARG A 286 -17.44 4.42 13.52
N CYS A 287 -18.50 4.27 12.72
CA CYS A 287 -18.37 4.03 11.29
C CYS A 287 -18.04 5.35 10.60
N LEU A 288 -16.86 5.45 9.99
CA LEU A 288 -16.46 6.63 9.22
C LEU A 288 -16.99 6.55 7.78
N SER A 289 -17.06 5.35 7.21
CA SER A 289 -17.60 5.15 5.88
C SER A 289 -18.10 3.73 5.68
N SER A 290 -19.11 3.57 4.83
CA SER A 290 -19.71 2.27 4.52
C SER A 290 -19.34 1.70 3.14
N ASP A 291 -18.55 2.42 2.33
CA ASP A 291 -18.21 1.98 0.97
C ASP A 291 -16.81 2.48 0.54
N ILE A 292 -15.77 1.94 1.19
CA ILE A 292 -14.37 2.29 0.93
C ILE A 292 -13.48 1.06 0.90
N CYS A 293 -12.71 0.94 -0.17
CA CYS A 293 -11.67 -0.06 -0.32
C CYS A 293 -10.33 0.47 0.19
N VAL A 294 -10.00 0.27 1.47
CA VAL A 294 -8.69 0.69 1.99
C VAL A 294 -7.56 -0.19 1.41
N ILE A 295 -6.48 0.46 0.96
CA ILE A 295 -5.26 -0.22 0.51
C ILE A 295 -4.26 -0.31 1.66
N SER A 296 -3.91 0.83 2.26
CA SER A 296 -2.92 0.92 3.35
C SER A 296 -2.97 2.29 4.04
N PRO A 297 -2.32 2.43 5.21
CA PRO A 297 -1.84 3.73 5.67
C PRO A 297 -1.00 4.38 4.58
N TYR A 298 -1.09 5.70 4.46
CA TYR A 298 -0.36 6.45 3.46
C TYR A 298 0.62 7.43 4.10
N LEU A 299 1.87 7.32 3.67
CA LEU A 299 2.93 8.28 3.97
C LEU A 299 3.27 9.00 2.67
N GLU A 300 3.31 10.32 2.68
CA GLU A 300 3.78 11.05 1.51
C GLU A 300 5.28 10.85 1.32
N ASN A 301 5.66 10.44 0.12
CA ASN A 301 7.04 10.16 -0.24
C ASN A 301 7.46 11.03 -1.43
N LEU A 302 8.21 12.08 -1.14
CA LEU A 302 8.72 13.01 -2.15
C LEU A 302 10.06 12.55 -2.75
N ALA A 303 10.60 11.40 -2.33
CA ALA A 303 11.80 10.85 -2.95
C ALA A 303 11.48 10.45 -4.40
N PRO A 304 12.29 10.90 -5.37
CA PRO A 304 12.11 10.48 -6.74
C PRO A 304 12.43 8.98 -6.85
N LEU A 305 11.65 8.25 -7.64
CA LEU A 305 12.07 6.95 -8.14
C LEU A 305 13.27 7.20 -9.06
N PRO A 306 14.47 6.68 -8.76
CA PRO A 306 15.65 6.92 -9.58
C PRO A 306 15.35 6.54 -11.03
N SER A 307 15.78 7.36 -11.99
CA SER A 307 15.76 7.01 -13.41
C SER A 307 17.21 6.84 -13.85
N LYS A 308 17.55 5.77 -14.59
CA LYS A 308 18.90 5.62 -15.17
C LYS A 308 19.26 6.91 -15.92
N LEU A 309 20.24 7.66 -15.39
CA LEU A 309 21.02 8.59 -16.19
C LEU A 309 22.04 7.72 -16.94
N GLY A 310 21.82 7.51 -18.23
CA GLY A 310 22.81 6.94 -19.14
C GLY A 310 22.99 5.42 -19.08
N CYS A 311 22.26 4.69 -19.93
CA CYS A 311 22.86 3.66 -20.77
C CYS A 311 21.90 3.33 -21.92
N HIS A 312 22.36 3.51 -23.15
CA HIS A 312 21.71 3.00 -24.34
C HIS A 312 21.84 1.47 -24.34
N SER A 313 20.74 0.79 -24.06
CA SER A 313 20.49 -0.59 -24.44
C SER A 313 19.00 -0.69 -24.72
N ASP A 314 18.63 -1.16 -25.91
CA ASP A 314 17.29 -1.15 -26.54
C ASP A 314 16.20 -1.98 -25.81
N LEU A 315 16.05 -1.80 -24.49
CA LEU A 315 14.88 -2.26 -23.74
C LEU A 315 14.23 -1.07 -23.04
N ASP A 316 13.11 -0.63 -23.59
CA ASP A 316 12.24 0.45 -23.11
C ASP A 316 11.97 0.37 -21.59
N ILE A 317 12.81 1.03 -20.79
CA ILE A 317 12.44 1.50 -19.47
C ILE A 317 11.52 2.70 -19.70
N MET A 318 10.24 2.43 -19.95
CA MET A 318 9.25 3.48 -20.16
C MET A 318 8.92 4.14 -18.82
N THR A 319 9.68 5.18 -18.47
CA THR A 319 9.29 6.12 -17.42
C THR A 319 8.17 7.01 -17.97
N SER A 320 6.92 6.57 -17.87
CA SER A 320 5.81 7.48 -18.19
C SER A 320 5.61 8.44 -17.03
N ARG A 321 5.93 9.72 -17.21
CA ARG A 321 5.21 10.77 -16.46
C ARG A 321 3.75 10.62 -16.88
N CYS A 322 2.87 10.26 -15.95
CA CYS A 322 1.46 10.10 -16.25
C CYS A 322 0.95 11.41 -16.88
N GLY A 323 0.74 11.38 -18.20
CA GLY A 323 0.36 12.55 -18.98
C GLY A 323 -1.11 12.86 -18.77
N LEU A 324 -1.40 13.84 -17.91
CA LEU A 324 -2.66 14.57 -17.91
C LEU A 324 -2.45 16.01 -17.40
N LEU A 325 -1.49 16.70 -18.03
CA LEU A 325 -1.52 18.15 -18.28
C LEU A 325 -0.69 18.41 -19.57
N SER A 326 -1.23 18.00 -20.71
CA SER A 326 -0.90 18.65 -21.99
C SER A 326 -1.93 19.75 -22.21
N GLY A 327 -1.79 20.82 -21.44
CA GLY A 327 -2.35 22.13 -21.74
C GLY A 327 -1.19 23.07 -22.02
N SER A 328 -1.07 23.48 -23.28
CA SER A 328 -0.04 24.35 -23.85
C SER A 328 0.23 25.64 -23.04
N GLY A 329 1.52 25.97 -22.83
CA GLY A 329 2.05 27.31 -22.53
C GLY A 329 1.67 27.87 -21.16
N ILE A 330 2.59 28.27 -20.29
CA ILE A 330 3.43 29.46 -20.48
C ILE A 330 4.59 29.35 -19.48
N SER A 331 5.81 29.15 -20.00
CA SER A 331 6.98 29.79 -19.42
C SER A 331 7.04 31.19 -20.02
N LYS A 332 6.68 32.21 -19.23
CA LYS A 332 7.15 33.60 -19.32
C LYS A 332 6.37 34.47 -18.32
N LEU A 333 7.13 35.28 -17.58
CA LEU A 333 6.76 36.49 -16.83
C LEU A 333 6.43 36.35 -15.33
N LEU A 334 7.50 36.30 -14.54
CA LEU A 334 7.67 37.30 -13.47
C LEU A 334 7.88 38.68 -14.12
N LYS A 335 6.92 39.58 -13.93
CA LYS A 335 6.92 41.06 -14.06
C LYS A 335 5.42 41.41 -14.00
N GLY A 336 4.85 41.73 -12.87
CA GLY A 336 5.07 42.99 -12.16
C GLY A 336 3.85 43.88 -12.40
N ILE A 337 3.37 44.51 -11.33
CA ILE A 337 2.53 45.73 -11.31
C ILE A 337 1.00 45.52 -11.28
N THR A 338 0.48 45.77 -10.06
CA THR A 338 -0.76 46.44 -9.61
C THR A 338 -2.16 46.04 -10.10
N PHE A 339 -3.01 45.80 -9.08
CA PHE A 339 -4.32 46.42 -8.79
C PHE A 339 -5.23 46.87 -9.94
N ASP A 340 -6.51 46.54 -9.69
CA ASP A 340 -7.71 47.33 -9.96
C ASP A 340 -8.67 46.94 -11.11
N ILE A 341 -9.93 46.81 -10.67
CA ILE A 341 -11.20 47.18 -11.32
C ILE A 341 -12.09 46.09 -11.94
N VAL A 342 -13.17 45.89 -11.17
CA VAL A 342 -14.54 45.48 -11.47
C VAL A 342 -15.17 46.21 -12.67
N LEU A 343 -16.02 45.49 -13.41
CA LEU A 343 -17.15 45.98 -14.22
C LEU A 343 -16.89 46.45 -15.67
N ILE A 344 -17.95 46.28 -16.49
CA ILE A 344 -18.21 46.91 -17.81
C ILE A 344 -17.53 46.11 -18.95
N THR A 345 -18.18 45.40 -19.88
CA THR A 345 -19.51 45.45 -20.53
C THR A 345 -19.55 44.22 -21.45
N LEU A 346 -20.58 43.36 -21.51
CA LEU A 346 -21.93 43.63 -21.98
C LEU A 346 -22.03 44.57 -23.20
N VAL A 347 -21.03 44.59 -24.09
CA VAL A 347 -21.16 45.16 -25.45
C VAL A 347 -20.19 44.43 -26.39
N ARG A 348 -20.60 43.30 -26.96
CA ARG A 348 -20.13 42.85 -28.30
C ARG A 348 -20.88 41.65 -28.89
N CYS A 349 -21.78 41.01 -28.14
CA CYS A 349 -22.75 40.06 -28.72
C CYS A 349 -23.94 40.72 -29.45
N LEU A 350 -23.98 42.06 -29.55
CA LEU A 350 -25.03 42.79 -30.27
C LEU A 350 -24.60 43.39 -31.61
N PHE A 351 -23.41 43.09 -32.14
CA PHE A 351 -22.95 43.69 -33.42
C PHE A 351 -22.24 42.70 -34.36
N LYS A 352 -22.73 41.46 -34.48
CA LYS A 352 -22.26 40.54 -35.54
C LYS A 352 -23.34 39.84 -36.38
N ASN A 353 -24.63 40.16 -36.16
CA ASN A 353 -25.75 39.65 -36.98
C ASN A 353 -26.43 40.73 -37.84
N LEU A 354 -25.76 41.85 -38.09
CA LEU A 354 -26.22 42.92 -38.98
C LEU A 354 -25.04 43.44 -39.82
N TRP A 355 -24.45 42.57 -40.65
CA TRP A 355 -23.84 42.93 -41.95
C TRP A 355 -23.30 41.65 -42.61
N ASN A 356 -24.13 40.93 -43.33
CA ASN A 356 -23.77 40.22 -44.55
C ASN A 356 -25.07 40.08 -45.34
N ALA A 357 -25.19 40.98 -46.31
CA ALA A 357 -26.06 40.84 -47.46
C ALA A 357 -25.65 39.63 -48.31
#